data_AF-A0A4Y2EZW3-F1
#
_entry.id   AF-A0A4Y2EZW3-F1
#
_cell.length_a   1.000
_cell.length_b   1.000
_cell.length_c   1.000
_cell.angle_alpha   90.00
_cell.angle_beta   90.00
_cell.angle_gamma   90.00
#
_symmetry.space_group_name_H-M   'P 1'
#
loop_
_entity.id
_entity.type
_entity.pdbx_description
1 polymer ?
#
loop_
_entity_poly.entity_id
_entity_poly.type
_entity_poly.pdbx_seq_one_letter_code
_entity_poly.pdbx_strand_id
1 'polypeptide(L)'
;MKKRLVNCIKSLKKLGKIEEYETIFKDWLDQGIIEEVDSSEPEHYLPHRRGFRENSKTKVRPVLDGSARDKNSPSINYCLEQGPNLVELIPSVLNRFRIG
;
A
#
# COMPACT_ATOMS: atom_id res chain seq x y z
N MET A 1 10.95 -2.84 -11.24
CA MET A 1 9.49 -2.77 -10.92
C MET A 1 8.54 -3.44 -11.93
N LYS A 2 8.66 -3.27 -13.26
CA LYS A 2 7.69 -3.76 -14.28
C LYS A 2 7.25 -5.24 -14.15
N LYS A 3 8.17 -6.16 -13.83
CA LYS A 3 7.84 -7.59 -13.63
C LYS A 3 6.81 -7.82 -12.50
N ARG A 4 6.85 -7.02 -11.43
CA ARG A 4 5.93 -7.16 -10.27
C ARG A 4 4.50 -6.81 -10.67
N LEU A 5 4.32 -5.70 -11.41
CA LEU A 5 3.02 -5.28 -11.93
C LEU A 5 2.42 -6.36 -12.84
N VAL A 6 3.20 -6.86 -13.81
CA VAL A 6 2.75 -7.91 -14.73
C VAL A 6 2.30 -9.16 -13.99
N ASN A 7 3.05 -9.58 -12.97
CA ASN A 7 2.69 -10.74 -12.15
C ASN A 7 1.42 -10.50 -11.31
N CYS A 8 1.25 -9.29 -10.77
CA CYS A 8 0.03 -8.90 -10.07
C CYS A 8 -1.19 -9.01 -10.98
N ILE A 9 -1.12 -8.42 -12.18
CA ILE A 9 -2.19 -8.45 -13.19
C ILE A 9 -2.51 -9.89 -13.60
N LYS A 10 -1.49 -10.71 -13.91
CA LYS A 10 -1.69 -12.13 -14.24
C LYS A 10 -2.42 -12.88 -13.12
N SER A 11 -2.04 -12.62 -11.87
CA SER A 11 -2.66 -13.25 -10.72
C SER A 11 -4.11 -12.79 -10.50
N LEU A 12 -4.41 -11.50 -10.69
CA LEU A 12 -5.76 -10.95 -10.61
C LEU A 12 -6.68 -11.50 -11.71
N LYS A 13 -6.16 -11.61 -12.94
CA LYS A 13 -6.88 -12.23 -14.07
C LYS A 13 -7.21 -13.70 -13.79
N LYS A 14 -6.24 -14.47 -13.27
CA LYS A 14 -6.47 -15.87 -12.88
C LYS A 14 -7.58 -16.03 -11.83
N LEU A 15 -7.78 -15.02 -10.99
CA LEU A 15 -8.79 -15.04 -9.94
C LEU A 15 -10.14 -14.42 -10.36
N GLY A 16 -10.24 -13.86 -11.57
CA GLY A 16 -11.44 -13.11 -11.98
C GLY A 16 -11.70 -11.86 -11.14
N LYS A 17 -10.62 -11.23 -10.61
CA LYS A 17 -10.71 -10.09 -9.68
C LYS A 17 -10.17 -8.78 -10.24
N ILE A 18 -9.90 -8.73 -11.54
CA ILE A 18 -9.29 -7.55 -12.16
C ILE A 18 -10.23 -6.32 -12.11
N GLU A 19 -11.52 -6.52 -12.37
CA GLU A 19 -12.53 -5.45 -12.35
C GLU A 19 -12.74 -4.91 -10.94
N GLU A 20 -12.92 -5.80 -9.94
CA GLU A 20 -13.00 -5.40 -8.52
C GLU A 20 -11.77 -4.60 -8.09
N TYR A 21 -10.59 -4.99 -8.57
CA TYR A 21 -9.34 -4.29 -8.26
C TYR A 21 -9.26 -2.92 -8.93
N GLU A 22 -9.77 -2.77 -10.16
CA GLU A 22 -9.84 -1.49 -10.87
C GLU A 22 -10.84 -0.52 -10.21
N THR A 23 -12.00 -1.01 -9.76
CA THR A 23 -12.97 -0.21 -9.02
C THR A 23 -12.34 0.45 -7.79
N ILE A 24 -11.44 -0.24 -7.08
CA ILE A 24 -10.77 0.34 -5.91
C ILE A 24 -9.95 1.58 -6.27
N PHE A 25 -9.24 1.57 -7.41
CA PHE A 25 -8.49 2.75 -7.84
C PHE A 25 -9.42 3.88 -8.30
N LYS A 26 -10.53 3.55 -8.96
CA LYS A 26 -11.56 4.55 -9.31
C LYS A 26 -12.16 5.19 -8.07
N ASP A 27 -12.53 4.38 -7.07
CA ASP A 27 -13.05 4.88 -5.80
C ASP A 27 -12.03 5.78 -5.08
N TRP A 28 -10.73 5.46 -5.15
CA TRP A 28 -9.67 6.29 -4.58
C TRP A 28 -9.50 7.60 -5.34
N LEU A 29 -9.62 7.58 -6.67
CA LEU A 29 -9.58 8.78 -7.50
C LEU A 29 -10.78 9.68 -7.20
N ASP A 30 -11.99 9.12 -7.15
CA ASP A 30 -13.23 9.84 -6.83
C ASP A 30 -13.22 10.46 -5.42
N GLN A 31 -12.54 9.80 -4.47
CA GLN A 31 -12.35 10.30 -3.11
C GLN A 31 -11.18 11.28 -2.98
N GLY A 32 -10.39 11.52 -4.03
CA GLY A 32 -9.20 12.36 -3.98
C GLY A 32 -8.06 11.79 -3.14
N ILE A 33 -8.03 10.46 -2.93
CA ILE A 33 -6.93 9.75 -2.25
C ILE A 33 -5.72 9.62 -3.18
N ILE A 34 -5.98 9.46 -4.48
CA ILE A 34 -4.97 9.45 -5.55
C ILE A 34 -5.35 10.46 -6.62
N GLU A 35 -4.38 10.84 -7.44
CA GLU A 35 -4.55 11.76 -8.56
C GLU A 35 -3.86 11.23 -9.82
N GLU A 36 -4.30 11.69 -10.99
CA GLU A 36 -3.58 11.47 -12.24
C GLU A 36 -2.38 12.42 -12.31
N VAL A 37 -1.23 11.90 -12.70
CA VAL A 37 0.03 12.67 -12.78
C VAL A 37 0.39 12.92 -14.24
N ASP A 38 0.79 14.17 -14.54
CA ASP A 38 1.37 14.52 -15.84
C ASP A 38 2.81 14.00 -15.91
N SER A 39 3.14 13.33 -17.01
CA SER A 39 4.44 12.62 -17.18
C SER A 39 5.65 13.54 -17.37
N SER A 40 5.55 14.82 -17.02
CA SER A 40 6.62 15.81 -17.14
C SER A 40 7.57 15.81 -15.94
N GLU A 41 7.12 15.30 -14.79
CA GLU A 41 7.89 15.28 -13.55
C GLU A 41 8.58 13.93 -13.29
N PRO A 42 9.65 13.89 -12.48
CA PRO A 42 10.30 12.64 -12.11
C PRO A 42 9.35 11.71 -11.32
N GLU A 43 8.89 10.64 -11.95
CA GLU A 43 7.98 9.67 -11.33
C GLU A 43 8.73 8.62 -10.49
N HIS A 44 8.20 8.32 -9.29
CA HIS A 44 8.61 7.16 -8.50
C HIS A 44 7.49 6.13 -8.44
N TYR A 45 7.73 4.93 -8.96
CA TYR A 45 6.72 3.88 -8.98
C TYR A 45 6.74 3.06 -7.69
N LEU A 46 5.66 3.10 -6.92
CA LEU A 46 5.49 2.18 -5.78
C LEU A 46 4.95 0.83 -6.26
N PRO A 47 5.73 -0.26 -6.15
CA PRO A 47 5.24 -1.57 -6.53
C PRO A 47 4.14 -1.99 -5.57
N HIS A 48 3.08 -2.54 -6.13
CA HIS A 48 1.96 -3.04 -5.35
C HIS A 48 1.69 -4.51 -5.61
N ARG A 49 1.00 -5.13 -4.66
CA ARG A 49 0.49 -6.49 -4.76
C ARG A 49 -0.94 -6.54 -4.27
N ARG A 50 -1.71 -7.47 -4.79
CA ARG A 50 -3.03 -7.80 -4.24
C ARG A 50 -2.88 -8.42 -2.84
N GLY A 51 -3.54 -7.83 -1.86
CA GLY A 51 -3.72 -8.37 -0.52
C GLY A 51 -5.05 -9.09 -0.40
N PHE A 52 -5.03 -10.34 0.05
CA PHE A 52 -6.20 -11.12 0.44
C PHE A 52 -5.76 -12.28 1.33
N ARG A 53 -6.66 -12.83 2.13
CA ARG A 53 -6.50 -14.14 2.78
C ARG A 53 -7.35 -15.16 2.03
N GLU A 54 -6.76 -16.30 1.66
CA GLU A 54 -7.54 -17.44 1.15
C GLU A 54 -8.60 -17.83 2.19
N ASN A 55 -9.82 -18.09 1.73
CA ASN A 55 -11.01 -18.38 2.55
C ASN A 55 -11.53 -17.24 3.46
N SER A 56 -11.09 -15.98 3.25
CA SER A 56 -11.66 -14.85 3.97
C SER A 56 -12.71 -14.13 3.12
N LYS A 57 -13.76 -13.62 3.77
CA LYS A 57 -14.75 -12.71 3.16
C LYS A 57 -14.18 -11.31 2.86
N THR A 58 -12.91 -11.07 3.18
CA THR A 58 -12.27 -9.76 3.02
C THR A 58 -12.09 -9.46 1.55
N LYS A 59 -12.59 -8.28 1.11
CA LYS A 59 -12.43 -7.77 -0.26
C LYS A 59 -10.94 -7.73 -0.66
N VAL A 60 -10.66 -7.88 -1.96
CA VAL A 60 -9.29 -7.68 -2.46
C VAL A 60 -8.86 -6.25 -2.17
N ARG A 61 -7.58 -6.02 -1.88
CA ARG A 61 -7.06 -4.65 -1.70
C ARG A 61 -5.66 -4.48 -2.28
N PRO A 62 -5.33 -3.33 -2.87
CA PRO A 62 -3.94 -3.01 -3.19
C PRO A 62 -3.11 -2.84 -1.92
N VAL A 63 -1.91 -3.41 -1.92
CA VAL A 63 -0.89 -3.18 -0.89
C VAL A 63 0.35 -2.64 -1.57
N LEU A 64 0.69 -1.37 -1.28
CA LEU A 64 1.89 -0.69 -1.77
C LEU A 64 3.10 -1.10 -0.91
N ASP A 65 4.22 -1.43 -1.57
CA ASP A 65 5.47 -1.80 -0.91
C ASP A 65 6.38 -0.57 -0.80
N GLY A 66 6.21 0.18 0.29
CA GLY A 66 7.02 1.36 0.61
C GLY A 66 8.48 1.05 0.99
N SER A 67 8.83 -0.23 1.13
CA SER A 67 10.21 -0.66 1.37
C SER A 67 10.97 -0.99 0.09
N ALA A 68 10.29 -0.96 -1.07
CA ALA A 68 10.91 -1.26 -2.34
C ALA A 68 12.03 -0.25 -2.67
N ARG A 69 13.18 -0.78 -3.08
CA ARG A 69 14.35 -0.02 -3.52
C ARG A 69 14.76 -0.50 -4.91
N ASP A 70 15.18 0.41 -5.77
CA ASP A 70 15.98 0.04 -6.95
C ASP A 70 17.47 0.14 -6.58
N LYS A 71 18.35 -0.46 -7.41
CA LYS A 71 19.79 -0.56 -7.11
C LYS A 71 20.45 0.79 -6.77
N ASN A 72 19.93 1.88 -7.33
CA ASN A 72 20.53 3.21 -7.23
C ASN A 72 19.61 4.23 -6.56
N SER A 73 18.47 3.81 -5.97
CA SER A 73 17.53 4.74 -5.33
C SER A 73 17.04 4.22 -3.98
N PRO A 74 16.94 5.10 -2.96
CA PRO A 74 16.37 4.75 -1.68
C PRO A 74 14.87 4.44 -1.79
N SER A 75 14.34 3.71 -0.82
CA SER A 75 12.90 3.45 -0.69
C SER A 75 12.19 4.66 -0.11
N ILE A 76 10.90 4.82 -0.39
CA ILE A 76 10.10 5.87 0.27
C ILE A 76 10.20 5.81 1.81
N ASN A 77 10.14 4.62 2.41
CA ASN A 77 10.30 4.46 3.87
C ASN A 77 11.67 4.90 4.40
N TYR A 78 12.69 5.00 3.55
CA TYR A 78 14.01 5.50 3.93
C TYR A 78 14.10 7.03 3.79
N CYS A 79 13.39 7.59 2.82
CA CYS A 79 13.37 9.04 2.57
C CYS A 79 12.51 9.81 3.57
N LEU A 80 11.56 9.14 4.22
CA LEU A 80 10.67 9.75 5.22
C LEU A 80 11.37 9.85 6.58
N GLU A 81 11.16 10.97 7.27
CA GLU A 81 11.64 11.16 8.64
C GLU A 81 10.93 10.19 9.60
N GLN A 82 11.72 9.44 10.36
CA GLN A 82 11.20 8.58 11.41
C GLN A 82 10.83 9.45 12.61
N GLY A 83 9.55 9.86 12.68
CA GLY A 83 9.00 10.56 13.85
C GLY A 83 9.14 9.75 15.15
N PRO A 84 8.74 10.33 16.30
CA PRO A 84 8.90 9.70 17.61
C PRO A 84 8.18 8.34 17.70
N ASN A 85 8.82 7.38 18.37
CA ASN A 85 8.25 6.03 18.56
C ASN A 85 7.16 6.02 19.65
N LEU A 86 5.92 6.28 19.25
CA LEU A 86 4.78 6.30 20.18
C LEU A 86 4.34 4.90 20.67
N VAL A 87 4.84 3.82 20.06
CA VAL A 87 4.52 2.44 20.48
C VAL A 87 5.00 2.18 21.90
N GLU A 88 6.11 2.79 22.30
CA GLU A 88 6.66 2.69 23.65
C GLU A 88 5.75 3.29 24.72
N LEU A 89 4.80 4.16 24.33
CA LEU A 89 3.83 4.75 25.24
C LEU A 89 2.63 3.81 25.53
N ILE A 90 2.42 2.78 24.71
CA ILE A 90 1.26 1.87 24.81
C ILE A 90 1.13 1.24 26.21
N PRO A 91 2.19 0.67 26.83
CA PRO A 91 2.08 0.10 28.17
C PRO A 91 1.59 1.11 29.22
N SER A 92 2.05 2.36 29.12
CA SER A 92 1.65 3.43 30.04
C SER A 92 0.16 3.79 29.86
N VAL A 93 -0.32 3.84 28.62
CA VAL A 93 -1.73 4.10 28.29
C VAL A 93 -2.61 2.99 28.84
N LEU A 94 -2.25 1.73 28.58
CA LEU A 94 -3.00 0.56 29.05
C LEU A 94 -3.07 0.51 30.58
N ASN A 95 -1.99 0.85 31.28
CA ASN A 95 -1.99 0.91 32.73
C ASN A 95 -2.93 1.99 33.28
N ARG A 96 -3.01 3.17 32.66
CA ARG A 96 -3.96 4.22 33.07
C ARG A 96 -5.42 3.78 32.92
N PHE A 97 -5.75 3.05 31.85
CA PHE A 97 -7.10 2.48 31.67
C PHE A 97 -7.48 1.44 32.72
N ARG A 98 -6.50 0.72 33.29
CA ARG A 98 -6.75 -0.36 34.24
C ARG A 98 -6.90 0.10 35.69
N ILE A 99 -6.29 1.24 36.03
CA ILE A 99 -6.26 1.78 37.40
C ILE A 99 -7.33 2.87 37.60
N GLY A 100 -7.99 3.32 36.51
CA GLY A 100 -9.16 4.20 36.56
C GLY A 100 -10.42 3.51 37.04
#